data_AF-A0A956QG10-F1
#
_entry.id   AF-A0A956QG10-F1
#
_cell.length_a   1.000
_cell.length_b   1.000
_cell.length_c   1.000
_cell.angle_alpha   90.00
_cell.angle_beta   90.00
_cell.angle_gamma   90.00
#
_symmetry.space_group_name_H-M   'P 1'
#
loop_
_entity.id
_entity.type
_entity.pdbx_description
1 polymer ?
#
loop_
_entity_poly.entity_id
_entity_poly.type
_entity_poly.pdbx_seq_one_letter_code
_entity_poly.pdbx_strand_id
1 'polypeptide(L)'
;MGVLSRDTSPEAEKVQFDILRRRGLQGRLAMLEEAMLTGWALARMGADHRRAAGAPEARQEPSPMKPLETPLEVTRVLEALAIPYVIGGSYASSLHGEPRSTRDCDLVVELVQGHLDGFCQALEDTFYLSRAAIEEALARKSAFNLIHLQTGFKIDIFVSTGRRFDRERMARALILEV
;
A
#
# COMPACT_ATOMS: atom_id res chain seq x y z
N MET A 1 -29.98 -5.95 -9.45
CA MET A 1 -30.46 -5.19 -10.62
C MET A 1 -29.66 -3.89 -10.65
N GLY A 2 -28.48 -3.93 -11.28
CA GLY A 2 -27.52 -2.82 -11.22
C GLY A 2 -27.93 -1.72 -12.19
N VAL A 3 -28.44 -0.61 -11.68
CA VAL A 3 -28.52 0.62 -12.45
C VAL A 3 -27.08 1.10 -12.58
N LEU A 4 -26.42 0.76 -13.69
CA LEU A 4 -25.22 1.50 -14.09
C LEU A 4 -25.64 2.96 -14.25
N SER A 5 -24.91 3.87 -13.60
CA SER A 5 -25.14 5.31 -13.74
C SER A 5 -25.23 5.64 -15.24
N ARG A 6 -26.29 6.34 -15.64
CA ARG A 6 -26.45 6.79 -17.04
C ARG A 6 -25.42 7.86 -17.44
N ASP A 7 -24.65 8.36 -16.47
CA ASP A 7 -23.66 9.42 -16.62
C ASP A 7 -22.24 8.93 -16.26
N THR A 8 -21.82 7.80 -16.84
CA THR A 8 -20.41 7.41 -16.90
C THR A 8 -19.80 7.92 -18.21
N SER A 9 -19.99 9.21 -18.49
CA SER A 9 -19.48 9.87 -19.69
C SER A 9 -18.02 10.33 -19.48
N PRO A 10 -17.18 10.39 -20.53
CA PRO A 10 -15.84 10.99 -20.45
C PRO A 10 -15.88 12.44 -19.93
N GLU A 11 -16.96 13.16 -20.19
CA GLU A 11 -17.19 14.52 -19.70
C GLU A 11 -17.37 14.55 -18.16
N ALA A 12 -18.18 13.66 -17.59
CA ALA A 12 -18.35 13.53 -16.14
C ALA A 12 -17.04 13.14 -15.45
N GLU A 13 -16.32 12.17 -16.02
CA GLU A 13 -15.00 11.75 -15.53
C GLU A 13 -13.99 12.90 -15.55
N LYS A 14 -14.00 13.72 -16.62
CA LYS A 14 -13.15 14.91 -16.71
C LYS A 14 -13.46 15.93 -15.62
N VAL A 15 -14.73 16.23 -15.37
CA VAL A 15 -15.16 17.16 -14.30
C VAL A 15 -14.67 16.68 -12.94
N GLN A 16 -14.85 15.38 -12.65
CA GLN A 16 -14.40 14.79 -11.41
C GLN A 16 -12.88 14.88 -11.25
N PHE A 17 -12.11 14.50 -12.27
CA PHE A 17 -10.65 14.59 -12.21
C PHE A 17 -10.13 16.02 -12.10
N ASP A 18 -10.79 16.99 -12.73
CA ASP A 18 -10.39 18.38 -12.62
C ASP A 18 -10.60 18.91 -11.18
N ILE A 19 -11.67 18.50 -10.50
CA ILE A 19 -11.89 18.80 -9.07
C ILE A 19 -10.79 18.15 -8.22
N LEU A 20 -10.49 16.87 -8.46
CA LEU A 20 -9.49 16.13 -7.68
C LEU A 20 -8.07 16.69 -7.89
N ARG A 21 -7.69 17.02 -9.12
CA ARG A 21 -6.37 17.58 -9.46
C ARG A 21 -6.13 18.95 -8.82
N ARG A 22 -7.16 19.78 -8.64
CA ARG A 22 -7.04 21.10 -7.97
C ARG A 22 -6.56 21.01 -6.52
N ARG A 23 -6.68 19.84 -5.88
CA ARG A 23 -6.21 19.61 -4.50
C ARG A 23 -4.68 19.44 -4.41
N GLY A 24 -3.99 19.37 -5.54
CA GLY A 24 -2.55 19.12 -5.58
C GLY A 24 -2.21 17.71 -5.10
N LEU A 25 -0.92 17.45 -4.87
CA LEU A 25 -0.42 16.12 -4.51
C LEU A 25 -0.73 15.76 -3.04
N GLN A 26 -0.43 16.68 -2.12
CA GLN A 26 -0.71 16.53 -0.68
C GLN A 26 -2.20 16.34 -0.40
N GLY A 27 -3.07 17.13 -1.04
CA GLY A 27 -4.52 16.99 -0.85
C GLY A 27 -5.06 15.64 -1.35
N ARG A 28 -4.44 15.05 -2.38
CA ARG A 28 -4.81 13.70 -2.86
C ARG A 28 -4.28 12.59 -1.96
N LEU A 29 -3.10 12.76 -1.33
CA LEU A 29 -2.60 11.86 -0.29
C LEU A 29 -3.52 11.84 0.93
N ALA A 30 -3.93 13.02 1.40
CA ALA A 30 -4.86 13.14 2.53
C ALA A 30 -6.19 12.44 2.24
N MET A 31 -6.73 12.59 1.02
CA MET A 31 -7.95 11.87 0.62
C MET A 31 -7.77 10.35 0.58
N LEU A 32 -6.61 9.86 0.12
CA LEU A 32 -6.29 8.43 0.14
C LEU A 32 -6.29 7.90 1.59
N GLU A 33 -5.58 8.58 2.48
CA GLU A 33 -5.52 8.22 3.91
C GLU A 33 -6.92 8.21 4.54
N GLU A 34 -7.71 9.26 4.34
CA GLU A 34 -9.07 9.38 4.83
C GLU A 34 -9.96 8.23 4.30
N ALA A 35 -9.88 7.92 3.01
CA ALA A 35 -10.65 6.84 2.39
C ALA A 35 -10.27 5.46 2.95
N MET A 36 -8.99 5.24 3.26
CA MET A 36 -8.52 4.01 3.88
C MET A 36 -9.02 3.89 5.32
N LEU A 37 -8.81 4.91 6.14
CA LEU A 37 -9.23 4.91 7.56
C LEU A 37 -10.75 4.73 7.68
N THR A 38 -11.51 5.47 6.88
CA THR A 38 -12.99 5.40 6.87
C THR A 38 -13.47 4.02 6.40
N GLY A 39 -12.90 3.49 5.32
CA GLY A 39 -13.28 2.17 4.79
C GLY A 39 -13.02 1.05 5.80
N TRP A 40 -11.91 1.14 6.54
CA TRP A 40 -11.61 0.18 7.60
C TRP A 40 -12.50 0.34 8.84
N ALA A 41 -12.82 1.57 9.25
CA ALA A 41 -13.78 1.82 10.33
C ALA A 41 -15.14 1.18 10.01
N LEU A 42 -15.64 1.37 8.79
CA LEU A 42 -16.88 0.76 8.32
C LEU A 42 -16.79 -0.78 8.30
N ALA A 43 -15.67 -1.34 7.83
CA ALA A 43 -15.45 -2.79 7.82
C ALA A 43 -15.46 -3.39 9.24
N ARG A 44 -14.89 -2.69 10.23
CA ARG A 44 -14.94 -3.08 11.65
C ARG A 44 -16.36 -3.04 12.18
N MET A 45 -17.07 -1.94 12.01
CA MET A 45 -18.46 -1.80 12.46
C MET A 45 -19.39 -2.90 11.90
N GLY A 46 -19.18 -3.29 10.64
CA GLY A 46 -19.92 -4.40 10.02
C GLY A 46 -19.49 -5.80 10.49
N ALA A 47 -18.26 -5.97 10.97
CA ALA A 47 -17.81 -7.21 11.61
C ALA A 47 -18.35 -7.35 13.04
N ASP A 48 -18.43 -6.23 13.77
CA ASP A 48 -18.93 -6.19 15.15
C ASP A 48 -20.43 -6.47 15.23
N HIS A 49 -21.22 -6.04 14.22
CA HIS A 49 -22.63 -6.46 14.09
C HIS A 49 -22.82 -7.98 14.00
N ARG A 50 -21.82 -8.73 13.52
CA ARG A 50 -21.86 -10.20 13.48
C ARG A 50 -21.36 -10.87 14.76
N ARG A 51 -20.68 -10.13 15.64
CA ARG A 51 -20.10 -10.65 16.90
C ARG A 51 -21.01 -10.52 18.11
N ALA A 52 -22.19 -9.91 18.00
CA ALA A 52 -23.19 -9.77 19.07
C ALA A 52 -23.84 -11.10 19.56
N ALA A 53 -23.19 -12.24 19.31
CA ALA A 53 -23.55 -13.56 19.84
C ALA A 53 -22.33 -14.25 20.48
N GLY A 54 -21.91 -13.76 21.65
CA GLY A 54 -21.21 -14.58 22.65
C GLY A 54 -19.71 -14.88 22.46
N ALA A 55 -18.91 -14.00 21.84
CA ALA A 55 -17.45 -14.17 21.82
C ALA A 55 -16.78 -13.51 23.06
N PRO A 56 -15.78 -14.15 23.70
CA PRO A 56 -15.07 -13.58 24.84
C PRO A 56 -14.26 -12.34 24.42
N GLU A 57 -14.37 -11.28 25.21
CA GLU A 57 -13.60 -10.05 25.06
C GLU A 57 -12.13 -10.22 25.45
N ALA A 58 -11.30 -9.29 24.92
CA ALA A 58 -9.86 -9.10 25.13
C ALA A 58 -8.90 -9.91 24.23
N ARG A 59 -8.93 -9.62 22.93
CA ARG A 59 -7.65 -9.41 22.20
C ARG A 59 -7.43 -7.90 22.20
N GLN A 60 -6.25 -7.42 22.61
CA GLN A 60 -5.90 -6.01 22.49
C GLN A 60 -6.30 -5.52 21.11
N GLU A 61 -7.07 -4.43 21.05
CA GLU A 61 -7.42 -3.86 19.77
C GLU A 61 -6.12 -3.52 19.03
N PRO A 62 -6.00 -3.90 17.74
CA PRO A 62 -4.85 -3.49 16.95
C PRO A 62 -4.68 -1.97 17.04
N SER A 63 -3.43 -1.52 17.07
CA SER A 63 -3.16 -0.09 17.02
C SER A 63 -3.83 0.52 15.77
N PRO A 64 -4.27 1.79 15.83
CA PRO A 64 -4.85 2.44 14.67
C PRO A 64 -3.89 2.35 13.49
N MET A 65 -4.41 1.97 12.32
CA MET A 65 -3.60 1.91 11.11
C MET A 65 -3.06 3.29 10.77
N LYS A 66 -1.84 3.29 10.23
CA LYS A 66 -1.16 4.47 9.75
C LYS A 66 -0.82 4.25 8.27
N PRO A 67 -1.80 4.41 7.36
CA PRO A 67 -1.67 3.97 5.98
C PRO A 67 -0.53 4.68 5.25
N LEU A 68 -0.22 5.94 5.57
CA LEU A 68 0.93 6.63 4.97
C LEU A 68 2.24 6.34 5.71
N GLU A 69 2.24 6.30 7.05
CA GLU A 69 3.49 6.11 7.82
C GLU A 69 4.08 4.70 7.65
N THR A 70 3.25 3.65 7.67
CA THR A 70 3.73 2.26 7.64
C THR A 70 4.50 1.92 6.34
N PRO A 71 4.04 2.28 5.13
CA PRO A 71 4.86 2.18 3.92
C PRO A 71 6.14 3.02 3.99
N LEU A 72 6.10 4.22 4.57
CA LEU A 72 7.28 5.09 4.68
C LEU A 72 8.37 4.48 5.57
N GLU A 73 8.01 3.71 6.59
CA GLU A 73 8.98 2.95 7.38
C GLU A 73 9.76 1.95 6.51
N VAL A 74 9.05 1.23 5.63
CA VAL A 74 9.68 0.30 4.68
C VAL A 74 10.54 1.05 3.67
N THR A 75 10.07 2.18 3.14
CA THR A 75 10.86 2.95 2.16
C THR A 75 12.15 3.49 2.75
N ARG A 76 12.16 3.95 4.01
CA ARG A 76 13.40 4.38 4.68
C ARG A 76 14.42 3.27 4.79
N VAL A 77 13.98 2.02 5.03
CA VAL A 77 14.89 0.85 5.02
C VAL A 77 15.44 0.61 3.62
N LEU A 78 14.59 0.69 2.58
CA LEU A 78 15.02 0.56 1.20
C LEU A 78 16.05 1.64 0.82
N GLU A 79 15.81 2.89 1.20
CA GLU A 79 16.73 4.01 0.99
C GLU A 79 18.07 3.79 1.72
N ALA A 80 18.03 3.39 3.00
CA ALA A 80 19.23 3.12 3.79
C ALA A 80 20.10 1.98 3.22
N LEU A 81 19.46 1.00 2.58
CA LEU A 81 20.13 -0.10 1.89
C LEU A 81 20.44 0.21 0.41
N ALA A 82 20.18 1.43 -0.06
CA ALA A 82 20.33 1.87 -1.44
C ALA A 82 19.60 0.96 -2.46
N ILE A 83 18.41 0.49 -2.10
CA ILE A 83 17.55 -0.36 -2.93
C ILE A 83 16.56 0.53 -3.69
N PRO A 84 16.65 0.62 -5.03
CA PRO A 84 15.66 1.33 -5.82
C PRO A 84 14.26 0.74 -5.65
N TYR A 85 13.26 1.60 -5.53
CA TYR A 85 11.87 1.17 -5.39
C TYR A 85 10.89 2.19 -6.00
N VAL A 86 9.65 1.76 -6.17
CA VAL A 86 8.53 2.64 -6.51
C VAL A 86 7.24 2.13 -5.85
N ILE A 87 6.45 3.06 -5.28
CA ILE A 87 5.10 2.76 -4.79
C ILE A 87 4.15 2.63 -5.97
N GLY A 88 3.39 1.54 -5.99
CA GLY A 88 2.52 1.14 -7.08
C GLY A 88 1.04 1.07 -6.70
N GLY A 89 0.34 0.22 -7.45
CA GLY A 89 -1.04 -0.18 -7.24
C GLY A 89 -2.00 0.93 -6.84
N SER A 90 -2.72 0.69 -5.75
CA SER A 90 -3.81 1.55 -5.27
C SER A 90 -3.34 2.96 -4.89
N TYR A 91 -2.13 3.10 -4.35
CA TYR A 91 -1.51 4.38 -3.99
C TYR A 91 -1.22 5.20 -5.24
N ALA A 92 -0.49 4.61 -6.20
CA ALA A 92 -0.21 5.27 -7.47
C ALA A 92 -1.50 5.60 -8.24
N SER A 93 -2.50 4.71 -8.25
CA SER A 93 -3.78 4.98 -8.90
C SER A 93 -4.56 6.11 -8.24
N SER A 94 -4.51 6.22 -6.91
CA SER A 94 -5.19 7.27 -6.16
C SER A 94 -4.50 8.62 -6.33
N LEU A 95 -3.17 8.61 -6.52
CA LEU A 95 -2.39 9.80 -6.81
C LEU A 95 -2.52 10.27 -8.26
N HIS A 96 -2.74 9.38 -9.22
CA HIS A 96 -2.92 9.78 -10.63
C HIS A 96 -4.39 9.95 -11.03
N GLY A 97 -5.30 9.32 -10.30
CA GLY A 97 -6.71 9.26 -10.58
C GLY A 97 -7.56 9.56 -9.34
N GLU A 98 -8.56 8.72 -9.11
CA GLU A 98 -9.53 8.89 -8.02
C GLU A 98 -9.03 8.20 -6.75
N PRO A 99 -9.10 8.86 -5.58
CA PRO A 99 -8.81 8.22 -4.30
C PRO A 99 -9.70 7.00 -4.08
N ARG A 100 -9.10 5.85 -3.79
CA ARG A 100 -9.82 4.62 -3.47
C ARG A 100 -9.44 4.13 -2.08
N SER A 101 -10.43 3.60 -1.36
CA SER A 101 -10.15 2.83 -0.16
C SER A 101 -9.39 1.55 -0.57
N THR A 102 -8.23 1.33 0.01
CA THR A 102 -7.39 0.15 -0.19
C THR A 102 -7.00 -0.47 1.16
N ARG A 103 -6.52 -1.70 1.14
CA ARG A 103 -6.17 -2.47 2.35
C ARG A 103 -4.68 -2.72 2.50
N ASP A 104 -3.92 -2.38 1.47
CA ASP A 104 -2.50 -2.64 1.35
C ASP A 104 -1.79 -1.54 0.56
N CYS A 105 -0.46 -1.62 0.59
CA CYS A 105 0.44 -0.83 -0.24
C CYS A 105 1.31 -1.76 -1.09
N ASP A 106 1.45 -1.44 -2.37
CA ASP A 106 2.28 -2.20 -3.30
C ASP A 106 3.62 -1.48 -3.52
N LEU A 107 4.74 -2.20 -3.40
CA LEU A 107 6.08 -1.71 -3.72
C LEU A 107 6.71 -2.60 -4.78
N VAL A 108 7.29 -2.00 -5.82
CA VAL A 108 8.22 -2.70 -6.71
C VAL A 108 9.63 -2.34 -6.28
N VAL A 109 10.49 -3.33 -6.04
CA VAL A 109 11.85 -3.13 -5.49
C VAL A 109 12.92 -3.82 -6.33
N GLU A 110 14.09 -3.21 -6.49
CA GLU A 110 15.28 -3.86 -7.08
C GLU A 110 16.09 -4.59 -6.00
N LEU A 111 15.44 -5.53 -5.30
CA LEU A 111 16.06 -6.34 -4.27
C LEU A 111 16.93 -7.45 -4.90
N VAL A 112 18.13 -7.68 -4.35
CA VAL A 112 19.05 -8.75 -4.73
C VAL A 112 19.49 -9.55 -3.51
N GLN A 113 20.08 -10.73 -3.73
CA GLN A 113 20.49 -11.64 -2.64
C GLN A 113 21.40 -10.99 -1.60
N GLY A 114 22.30 -10.09 -2.03
CA GLY A 114 23.19 -9.36 -1.13
C GLY A 114 22.49 -8.42 -0.15
N HIS A 115 21.25 -8.03 -0.41
CA HIS A 115 20.44 -7.18 0.47
C HIS A 115 19.65 -7.98 1.51
N LEU A 116 19.51 -9.30 1.34
CA LEU A 116 18.54 -10.11 2.09
C LEU A 116 18.72 -10.00 3.60
N ASP A 117 19.95 -10.14 4.08
CA ASP A 117 20.24 -10.15 5.51
C ASP A 117 19.95 -8.79 6.15
N GLY A 118 20.46 -7.71 5.55
CA GLY A 118 20.19 -6.34 6.01
C GLY A 118 18.71 -5.97 5.94
N PHE A 119 18.01 -6.39 4.89
CA PHE A 119 16.58 -6.13 4.73
C PHE A 119 15.73 -6.85 5.79
N CYS A 120 16.00 -8.14 6.05
CA CYS A 120 15.28 -8.88 7.08
C CYS A 120 15.56 -8.31 8.47
N GLN A 121 16.84 -8.10 8.81
CA GLN A 121 17.25 -7.60 10.12
C GLN A 121 16.64 -6.22 10.42
N ALA A 122 16.54 -5.35 9.42
CA ALA A 122 15.98 -4.01 9.61
C ALA A 122 14.46 -3.99 9.85
N LEU A 123 13.74 -5.06 9.50
CA LEU A 123 12.27 -5.08 9.51
C LEU A 123 11.66 -6.11 10.46
N GLU A 124 12.41 -7.14 10.88
CA GLU A 124 11.88 -8.29 11.63
C GLU A 124 11.22 -7.96 12.97
N ASP A 125 11.64 -6.88 13.64
CA ASP A 125 11.05 -6.45 14.92
C ASP A 125 9.70 -5.74 14.75
N THR A 126 9.44 -5.16 13.57
CA THR A 126 8.28 -4.31 13.31
C THR A 126 7.28 -4.95 12.35
N PHE A 127 7.77 -5.84 11.48
CA PHE A 127 7.00 -6.52 10.45
C PHE A 127 7.17 -8.03 10.57
N TYR A 128 6.06 -8.74 10.41
CA TYR A 128 6.14 -10.12 9.98
C TYR A 128 6.74 -10.16 8.58
N LEU A 129 7.73 -11.04 8.41
CA LEU A 129 8.34 -11.39 7.15
C LEU A 129 8.69 -12.88 7.13
N SER A 130 8.73 -13.47 5.94
CA SER A 130 9.17 -14.85 5.75
C SER A 130 10.44 -14.86 4.91
N ARG A 131 11.58 -15.15 5.53
CA ARG A 131 12.86 -15.23 4.80
C ARG A 131 12.78 -16.19 3.62
N ALA A 132 12.17 -17.36 3.79
CA ALA A 132 12.01 -18.34 2.72
C ALA A 132 11.17 -17.79 1.55
N ALA A 133 10.11 -17.01 1.84
CA ALA A 133 9.32 -16.37 0.80
C ALA A 133 10.09 -15.26 0.08
N ILE A 134 10.93 -14.50 0.78
CA ILE A 134 11.79 -13.48 0.18
C ILE A 134 12.84 -14.12 -0.74
N GLU A 135 13.51 -15.18 -0.27
CA GLU A 135 14.46 -15.95 -1.07
C GLU A 135 13.81 -16.53 -2.33
N GLU A 136 12.61 -17.10 -2.20
CA GLU A 136 11.84 -17.59 -3.33
C GLU A 136 11.49 -16.45 -4.30
N ALA A 137 11.05 -15.30 -3.79
CA ALA A 137 10.70 -14.15 -4.61
C ALA A 137 11.91 -13.56 -5.35
N LEU A 138 13.09 -13.56 -4.72
CA LEU A 138 14.35 -13.17 -5.35
C LEU A 138 14.73 -14.11 -6.49
N ALA A 139 14.59 -15.43 -6.26
CA ALA A 139 14.92 -16.46 -7.25
C ALA A 139 13.95 -16.47 -8.43
N ARG A 140 12.65 -16.30 -8.17
CA ARG A 140 11.59 -16.38 -9.18
C ARG A 140 11.19 -15.04 -9.79
N LYS A 141 11.74 -13.94 -9.27
CA LYS A 141 11.31 -12.56 -9.59
C LYS A 141 9.79 -12.40 -9.42
N SER A 142 9.30 -12.89 -8.27
CA SER A 142 7.90 -12.86 -7.87
C SER A 142 7.69 -11.87 -6.72
N ALA A 143 6.71 -12.11 -5.85
CA ALA A 143 6.32 -11.20 -4.78
C ALA A 143 6.29 -11.91 -3.42
N PHE A 144 6.41 -11.12 -2.36
CA PHE A 144 6.25 -11.54 -0.97
C PHE A 144 5.56 -10.43 -0.17
N ASN A 145 5.08 -10.76 1.03
CA ASN A 145 4.31 -9.82 1.85
C ASN A 145 5.09 -9.44 3.10
N LEU A 146 4.95 -8.18 3.51
CA LEU A 146 5.24 -7.71 4.86
C LEU A 146 3.91 -7.42 5.56
N ILE A 147 3.82 -7.72 6.86
CA ILE A 147 2.63 -7.39 7.66
C ILE A 147 3.08 -6.65 8.91
N HIS A 148 2.64 -5.40 9.05
CA HIS A 148 2.98 -4.57 10.20
C HIS A 148 2.38 -5.16 11.47
N LEU A 149 3.21 -5.58 12.43
CA LEU A 149 2.80 -6.41 13.56
C LEU A 149 1.77 -5.73 14.47
N GLN A 150 1.87 -4.40 14.64
CA GLN A 150 0.97 -3.66 15.54
C GLN A 150 -0.42 -3.40 14.95
N THR A 151 -0.53 -3.30 13.62
CA THR A 151 -1.76 -2.82 12.95
C THR A 151 -2.39 -3.86 12.03
N GLY A 152 -1.62 -4.88 11.62
CA GLY A 152 -2.01 -5.84 10.58
C GLY A 152 -1.98 -5.26 9.16
N PHE A 153 -1.44 -4.06 8.96
CA PHE A 153 -1.34 -3.44 7.64
C PHE A 153 -0.39 -4.24 6.74
N LYS A 154 -0.86 -4.61 5.55
CA LYS A 154 -0.11 -5.45 4.60
C LYS A 154 0.59 -4.57 3.57
N ILE A 155 1.83 -4.93 3.26
CA ILE A 155 2.60 -4.35 2.16
C ILE A 155 3.01 -5.50 1.23
N ASP A 156 2.63 -5.41 -0.03
CA ASP A 156 2.99 -6.38 -1.05
C ASP A 156 4.27 -5.91 -1.77
N ILE A 157 5.34 -6.69 -1.67
CA ILE A 157 6.64 -6.39 -2.27
C ILE A 157 6.81 -7.24 -3.53
N PHE A 158 6.94 -6.58 -4.68
CA PHE A 158 7.21 -7.20 -5.98
C PHE A 158 8.69 -7.02 -6.33
N VAL A 159 9.41 -8.12 -6.53
CA VAL A 159 10.80 -8.07 -6.97
C VAL A 159 10.84 -7.66 -8.44
N SER A 160 11.49 -6.54 -8.73
CA SER A 160 11.68 -6.03 -10.08
C SER A 160 12.31 -7.09 -10.97
N THR A 161 11.74 -7.23 -12.14
CA THR A 161 12.24 -8.18 -13.16
C THR A 161 13.26 -7.51 -14.08
N GLY A 162 13.57 -6.23 -13.85
CA GLY A 162 14.42 -5.44 -14.73
C GLY A 162 13.83 -5.31 -16.14
N ARG A 163 12.51 -5.49 -16.31
CA ARG A 163 11.87 -5.30 -17.61
C ARG A 163 11.79 -3.82 -17.93
N ARG A 164 11.64 -3.48 -19.21
CA ARG A 164 11.51 -2.09 -19.65
C ARG A 164 10.41 -1.35 -18.88
N PHE A 165 9.27 -2.00 -18.66
CA PHE A 165 8.18 -1.43 -17.89
C PHE A 165 8.59 -1.03 -16.46
N ASP A 166 9.31 -1.88 -15.74
CA ASP A 166 9.78 -1.61 -14.37
C ASP A 166 10.69 -0.38 -14.34
N ARG A 167 11.65 -0.31 -15.29
CA ARG A 167 12.54 0.85 -15.45
C ARG A 167 11.78 2.13 -15.75
N GLU A 168 10.79 2.09 -16.63
CA GLU A 168 9.97 3.25 -16.99
C GLU A 168 9.12 3.72 -15.80
N ARG A 169 8.61 2.79 -14.97
CA ARG A 169 7.89 3.16 -13.74
C ARG A 169 8.79 3.87 -12.74
N MET A 170 10.00 3.37 -12.53
CA MET A 170 10.98 4.00 -11.64
C MET A 170 11.43 5.36 -12.17
N ALA A 171 11.71 5.47 -13.48
CA ALA A 171 12.11 6.72 -14.12
C ALA A 171 11.03 7.81 -14.08
N ARG A 172 9.75 7.42 -14.02
CA ARG A 172 8.59 8.32 -13.96
C ARG A 172 8.02 8.47 -12.55
N ALA A 173 8.67 7.91 -11.54
CA ALA A 173 8.22 8.00 -10.16
C ALA A 173 8.16 9.47 -9.73
N LEU A 174 7.10 9.83 -9.01
CA LEU A 174 7.01 11.11 -8.34
C LEU A 174 7.76 10.98 -7.01
N ILE A 175 8.75 11.85 -6.79
CA ILE A 175 9.36 11.99 -5.48
C ILE A 175 8.39 12.75 -4.61
N LEU A 176 7.95 12.12 -3.53
CA LEU A 176 7.10 12.72 -2.51
C LEU A 176 7.98 13.07 -1.32
N GLU A 177 8.19 14.36 -1.09
CA GLU A 177 8.69 14.82 0.21
C GLU A 177 7.49 14.86 1.15
N VAL A 178 7.46 13.93 2.11
CA VAL A 178 6.38 13.76 3.09
C VAL A 178 6.90 14.04 4.49
#